data_AF-A0A9Q1EQP9-F1
#
_entry.id   AF-A0A9Q1EQP9-F1
#
_cell.length_a   1.000
_cell.length_b   1.000
_cell.length_c   1.000
_cell.angle_alpha   90.00
_cell.angle_beta   90.00
_cell.angle_gamma   90.00
#
_symmetry.space_group_name_H-M   'P 1'
#
loop_
_entity.id
_entity.type
_entity.pdbx_description
1 polymer ?
#
loop_
_entity_poly.entity_id
_entity_poly.type
_entity_poly.pdbx_seq_one_letter_code
_entity_poly.pdbx_strand_id
1 'polypeptide(L)'
;MSCNKGEAAQSDKEKNSEGTEAMVLESVMFAILAERELGPKLYGIFPQGRLEQYVPSRKLDTNELGIPVTSAEIAQKMARFHGMRMPFNKEPKWLFGTMDKYLNQVLRLTFTRESHVRMFSQIMSFNLPQEMETLRSLLESTPSPVVFCHNDCQEGEYLLHVVHAICVQFFFFFSAFSQLQLSEKQLKTLHFICSYLSEYDSGFENLSGEDQVKLKEAMLVEVNRFALASHYFWGLWSVIQARISAIEFGYMEYAEARFEAYFEQKRRLGV
;
A
#
# COMPACT_ATOMS: atom_id res chain seq x y z
N MET A 1 7.64 45.51 16.56
CA MET A 1 8.02 44.34 15.75
C MET A 1 8.38 43.21 16.70
N SER A 2 7.45 42.30 16.96
CA SER A 2 7.73 41.09 17.74
C SER A 2 7.72 39.92 16.77
N CYS A 3 8.88 39.36 16.47
CA CYS A 3 9.00 38.19 15.61
C CYS A 3 8.63 36.93 16.40
N ASN A 4 7.54 36.27 15.99
CA ASN A 4 7.23 34.89 16.37
C ASN A 4 8.38 33.97 15.90
N LYS A 5 9.33 33.67 16.80
CA LYS A 5 10.36 32.63 16.62
C LYS A 5 9.97 31.28 17.26
N GLY A 6 8.79 31.19 17.89
CA GLY A 6 8.36 30.01 18.65
C GLY A 6 7.79 28.87 17.81
N GLU A 7 7.08 29.16 16.72
CA GLU A 7 6.35 28.12 15.95
C GLU A 7 7.26 27.30 15.03
N ALA A 8 8.33 27.88 14.48
CA ALA A 8 9.25 27.18 13.59
C ALA A 8 10.07 26.09 14.34
N ALA A 9 10.58 26.42 15.53
CA ALA A 9 11.41 25.53 16.33
C ALA A 9 10.65 24.32 16.91
N GLN A 10 9.33 24.44 17.08
CA GLN A 10 8.47 23.37 17.56
C GLN A 10 8.13 22.40 16.42
N SER A 11 7.91 22.92 15.22
CA SER A 11 7.67 22.11 14.00
C SER A 11 8.89 21.30 13.56
N ASP A 12 10.11 21.82 13.76
CA ASP A 12 11.35 21.12 13.40
C ASP A 12 11.72 20.03 14.42
N LYS A 13 11.37 20.22 15.70
CA LYS A 13 11.56 19.19 16.73
C LYS A 13 10.60 18.00 16.55
N GLU A 14 9.34 18.26 16.23
CA GLU A 14 8.36 17.20 15.94
C GLU A 14 8.71 16.42 14.68
N LYS A 15 9.15 17.10 13.60
CA LYS A 15 9.64 16.44 12.38
C LYS A 15 10.87 15.56 12.62
N ASN A 16 11.83 16.03 13.43
CA ASN A 16 13.01 15.22 13.78
C ASN A 16 12.66 14.03 14.68
N SER A 17 11.67 14.19 15.58
CA SER A 17 11.17 13.11 16.45
C SER A 17 10.50 12.00 15.63
N GLU A 18 9.57 12.36 14.74
CA GLU A 18 8.87 11.39 13.90
C GLU A 18 9.82 10.64 12.94
N GLY A 19 10.80 11.34 12.36
CA GLY A 19 11.81 10.73 11.49
C GLY A 19 12.71 9.73 12.23
N THR A 20 13.01 9.99 13.51
CA THR A 20 13.83 9.10 14.35
C THR A 20 13.05 7.84 14.74
N GLU A 21 11.78 7.99 15.14
CA GLU A 21 10.91 6.84 15.45
C GLU A 21 10.68 5.94 14.24
N ALA A 22 10.43 6.51 13.06
CA ALA A 22 10.27 5.76 11.82
C ALA A 22 11.54 4.94 11.50
N MET A 23 12.72 5.57 11.62
CA MET A 23 14.01 4.90 11.40
C MET A 23 14.25 3.75 12.39
N VAL A 24 13.88 3.92 13.67
CA VAL A 24 14.00 2.86 14.68
C VAL A 24 13.06 1.70 14.36
N LEU A 25 11.80 1.98 14.02
CA LEU A 25 10.82 0.95 13.66
C LEU A 25 11.26 0.15 12.43
N GLU A 26 11.70 0.83 11.39
CA GLU A 26 12.22 0.24 10.16
C GLU A 26 13.46 -0.64 10.45
N SER A 27 14.36 -0.15 11.31
CA SER A 27 15.56 -0.89 11.73
C SER A 27 15.24 -2.19 12.47
N VAL A 28 14.32 -2.13 13.44
CA VAL A 28 13.86 -3.30 14.19
C VAL A 28 13.19 -4.30 13.25
N MET A 29 12.42 -3.82 12.28
CA MET A 29 11.73 -4.65 11.31
C MET A 29 12.70 -5.43 10.43
N PHE A 30 13.70 -4.77 9.83
CA PHE A 30 14.69 -5.45 8.99
C PHE A 30 15.55 -6.43 9.79
N ALA A 31 15.91 -6.08 11.03
CA ALA A 31 16.62 -7.02 11.90
C ALA A 31 15.80 -8.28 12.15
N ILE A 32 14.51 -8.16 12.47
CA ILE A 32 13.64 -9.34 12.70
C ILE A 32 13.48 -10.17 11.42
N LEU A 33 13.31 -9.54 10.26
CA LEU A 33 13.18 -10.24 8.98
C LEU A 33 14.45 -11.01 8.63
N ALA A 34 15.62 -10.39 8.82
CA ALA A 34 16.92 -11.02 8.59
C ALA A 34 17.14 -12.21 9.55
N GLU A 35 16.88 -12.03 10.86
CA GLU A 35 17.04 -13.08 11.87
C GLU A 35 16.10 -14.28 11.67
N ARG A 36 14.94 -14.06 11.05
CA ARG A 36 13.98 -15.12 10.73
C ARG A 36 14.19 -15.75 9.35
N GLU A 37 15.24 -15.35 8.63
CA GLU A 37 15.50 -15.78 7.24
C GLU A 37 14.33 -15.47 6.29
N LEU A 38 13.58 -14.41 6.59
CA LEU A 38 12.44 -13.91 5.80
C LEU A 38 12.82 -12.66 5.00
N GLY A 39 14.11 -12.35 4.91
CA GLY A 39 14.67 -11.26 4.15
C GLY A 39 16.18 -11.44 3.96
N PRO A 40 16.85 -10.57 3.20
CA PRO A 40 18.31 -10.59 3.08
C PRO A 40 18.96 -10.42 4.46
N LYS A 41 20.16 -11.00 4.64
CA LYS A 41 20.93 -10.71 5.87
C LYS A 41 21.21 -9.22 5.97
N LEU A 42 21.02 -8.67 7.16
CA LEU A 42 21.32 -7.27 7.45
C LEU A 42 22.76 -7.15 7.97
N TYR A 43 23.60 -6.38 7.30
CA TYR A 43 24.99 -6.14 7.70
C TYR A 43 25.17 -4.85 8.51
N GLY A 44 24.29 -3.86 8.33
CA GLY A 44 24.34 -2.63 9.11
C GLY A 44 23.29 -1.60 8.69
N ILE A 45 23.00 -0.66 9.58
CA ILE A 45 22.09 0.46 9.37
C ILE A 45 22.81 1.76 9.70
N PHE A 46 22.59 2.79 8.89
CA PHE A 46 23.21 4.11 9.06
C PHE A 46 22.21 5.21 8.68
N PRO A 47 22.45 6.48 9.06
CA PRO A 47 21.57 7.57 8.68
C PRO A 47 21.44 7.63 7.15
N GLN A 48 20.23 7.41 6.62
CA GLN A 48 19.86 7.38 5.19
C GLN A 48 20.02 6.04 4.46
N GLY A 49 20.31 4.93 5.14
CA GLY A 49 20.36 3.65 4.44
C GLY A 49 20.73 2.44 5.28
N ARG A 50 20.90 1.31 4.58
CA ARG A 50 21.26 0.02 5.16
C ARG A 50 22.13 -0.78 4.19
N LEU A 51 22.95 -1.66 4.76
CA LEU A 51 23.73 -2.67 4.02
C LEU A 51 23.07 -4.02 4.22
N GLU A 52 22.76 -4.69 3.11
CA GLU A 52 22.06 -5.96 3.08
C GLU A 52 22.79 -6.96 2.18
N GLN A 53 22.50 -8.25 2.38
CA GLN A 53 22.95 -9.31 1.49
C GLN A 53 22.45 -9.08 0.07
N TYR A 54 23.37 -9.12 -0.88
CA TYR A 54 22.99 -9.23 -2.28
C TYR A 54 22.41 -10.61 -2.56
N VAL A 55 21.18 -10.65 -3.07
CA VAL A 55 20.49 -11.88 -3.48
C VAL A 55 20.42 -11.92 -5.02
N PRO A 56 21.17 -12.81 -5.68
CA PRO A 56 21.12 -12.95 -7.13
C PRO A 56 19.69 -13.30 -7.57
N SER A 57 19.03 -12.38 -8.29
CA SER A 57 17.64 -12.51 -8.68
C SER A 57 17.28 -11.62 -9.88
N ARG A 58 16.11 -11.86 -10.49
CA ARG A 58 15.50 -11.00 -11.52
C ARG A 58 14.11 -10.58 -11.07
N LYS A 59 13.73 -9.33 -11.29
CA LYS A 59 12.36 -8.85 -11.04
C LYS A 59 11.33 -9.64 -11.86
N LEU A 60 10.12 -9.76 -11.33
CA LEU A 60 8.98 -10.23 -12.11
C LEU A 60 8.49 -9.09 -13.01
N ASP A 61 7.95 -9.44 -14.16
CA ASP A 61 7.18 -8.52 -14.99
C ASP A 61 5.71 -8.53 -14.57
N THR A 62 4.98 -7.43 -14.84
CA THR A 62 3.55 -7.30 -14.50
C THR A 62 2.71 -8.46 -15.05
N ASN A 63 3.03 -8.94 -16.25
CA ASN A 63 2.32 -10.05 -16.89
C ASN A 63 2.53 -11.39 -16.17
N GLU A 64 3.66 -11.56 -15.49
CA GLU A 64 3.97 -12.79 -14.74
C GLU A 64 3.12 -12.91 -13.49
N LEU A 65 2.65 -11.80 -12.91
CA LEU A 65 1.75 -11.81 -11.76
C LEU A 65 0.42 -12.53 -12.05
N GLY A 66 0.01 -12.55 -13.32
CA GLY A 66 -1.19 -13.25 -13.77
C GLY A 66 -1.01 -14.74 -14.06
N ILE A 67 0.21 -15.27 -13.98
CA ILE A 67 0.48 -16.69 -14.18
C ILE A 67 0.00 -17.46 -12.95
N PRO A 68 -0.84 -18.49 -13.07
CA PRO A 68 -1.45 -19.16 -11.92
C PRO A 68 -0.44 -19.65 -10.88
N VAL A 69 0.63 -20.32 -11.31
CA VAL A 69 1.66 -20.86 -10.40
C VAL A 69 2.36 -19.72 -9.64
N THR A 70 2.80 -18.68 -10.34
CA THR A 70 3.43 -17.49 -9.74
C THR A 70 2.48 -16.78 -8.78
N SER A 71 1.22 -16.61 -9.18
CA SER A 71 0.18 -15.99 -8.37
C SER A 71 -0.08 -16.78 -7.07
N ALA A 72 -0.13 -18.11 -7.14
CA ALA A 72 -0.27 -18.97 -5.96
C ALA A 72 0.93 -18.86 -5.02
N GLU A 73 2.16 -18.86 -5.55
CA GLU A 73 3.36 -18.70 -4.72
C GLU A 73 3.38 -17.35 -4.01
N ILE A 74 2.98 -16.28 -4.70
CA ILE A 74 2.85 -14.95 -4.09
C ILE A 74 1.79 -14.97 -2.98
N ALA A 75 0.63 -15.58 -3.24
CA ALA A 75 -0.45 -15.69 -2.27
C ALA A 75 0.00 -16.41 -0.99
N GLN A 76 0.73 -17.52 -1.13
CA GLN A 76 1.25 -18.30 -0.01
C GLN A 76 2.29 -17.51 0.79
N LYS A 77 3.24 -16.85 0.12
CA LYS A 77 4.23 -15.99 0.78
C LYS A 77 3.55 -14.85 1.55
N MET A 78 2.53 -14.23 0.95
CA MET A 78 1.74 -13.18 1.58
C MET A 78 0.97 -13.69 2.81
N ALA A 79 0.36 -14.89 2.73
CA ALA A 79 -0.32 -15.52 3.86
C ALA A 79 0.64 -15.75 5.04
N ARG A 80 1.82 -16.33 4.77
CA ARG A 80 2.87 -16.53 5.80
C ARG A 80 3.32 -15.21 6.41
N PHE A 81 3.51 -14.19 5.58
CA PHE A 81 3.92 -12.86 6.02
C PHE A 81 2.87 -12.21 6.93
N HIS A 82 1.59 -12.25 6.55
CA HIS A 82 0.49 -11.75 7.36
C HIS A 82 0.33 -12.52 8.68
N GLY A 83 0.67 -13.82 8.70
CA GLY A 83 0.69 -14.66 9.91
C GLY A 83 1.85 -14.38 10.88
N MET A 84 2.80 -13.51 10.51
CA MET A 84 3.96 -13.24 11.36
C MET A 84 3.60 -12.53 12.66
N ARG A 85 4.11 -13.04 13.78
CA ARG A 85 4.07 -12.34 15.07
C ARG A 85 5.17 -11.29 15.13
N MET A 86 4.78 -10.03 14.92
CA MET A 86 5.68 -8.89 14.99
C MET A 86 5.45 -8.03 16.24
N PRO A 87 6.52 -7.54 16.90
CA PRO A 87 6.45 -6.78 18.15
C PRO A 87 6.16 -5.28 17.91
N PHE A 88 5.12 -4.97 17.15
CA PHE A 88 4.73 -3.59 16.81
C PHE A 88 3.31 -3.28 17.28
N ASN A 89 3.01 -1.98 17.43
CA ASN A 89 1.66 -1.53 17.77
C ASN A 89 0.68 -1.93 16.66
N LYS A 90 -0.35 -2.71 16.99
CA LYS A 90 -1.33 -3.25 16.03
C LYS A 90 -2.53 -2.32 15.79
N GLU A 91 -2.51 -1.09 16.29
CA GLU A 91 -3.55 -0.13 15.96
C GLU A 91 -3.44 0.31 14.48
N PRO A 92 -4.52 0.26 13.68
CA PRO A 92 -4.50 0.56 12.25
C PRO A 92 -4.48 2.07 11.95
N LYS A 93 -3.62 2.83 12.63
CA LYS A 93 -3.53 4.30 12.50
C LYS A 93 -2.67 4.75 11.33
N TRP A 94 -1.77 3.88 10.85
CA TRP A 94 -0.73 4.26 9.88
C TRP A 94 -1.29 4.75 8.54
N LEU A 95 -2.25 4.03 7.94
CA LEU A 95 -2.75 4.34 6.61
C LEU A 95 -3.39 5.72 6.55
N PHE A 96 -4.44 5.94 7.33
CA PHE A 96 -5.11 7.24 7.33
C PHE A 96 -4.24 8.34 7.91
N GLY A 97 -3.44 8.07 8.95
CA GLY A 97 -2.48 9.05 9.46
C GLY A 97 -1.49 9.52 8.40
N THR A 98 -1.04 8.61 7.51
CA THR A 98 -0.16 8.96 6.39
C THR A 98 -0.92 9.69 5.28
N MET A 99 -2.10 9.22 4.90
CA MET A 99 -2.91 9.88 3.88
C MET A 99 -3.34 11.29 4.30
N ASP A 100 -3.63 11.52 5.58
CA ASP A 100 -3.92 12.85 6.15
C ASP A 100 -2.69 13.77 6.03
N LYS A 101 -1.49 13.26 6.34
CA LYS A 101 -0.24 14.01 6.13
C LYS A 101 0.00 14.34 4.66
N TYR A 102 -0.25 13.38 3.76
CA TYR A 102 -0.09 13.60 2.32
C TYR A 102 -1.11 14.60 1.78
N LEU A 103 -2.38 14.45 2.12
CA LEU A 103 -3.43 15.38 1.70
C LEU A 103 -3.10 16.81 2.13
N ASN A 104 -2.71 17.00 3.39
CA ASN A 104 -2.32 18.31 3.90
C ASN A 104 -1.17 18.96 3.13
N GLN A 105 -0.22 18.16 2.64
CA GLN A 105 0.85 18.65 1.76
C GLN A 105 0.32 18.98 0.37
N VAL A 106 -0.43 18.06 -0.25
CA VAL A 106 -1.03 18.22 -1.58
C VAL A 106 -1.85 19.51 -1.67
N LEU A 107 -2.68 19.81 -0.67
CA LEU A 107 -3.51 21.03 -0.63
C LEU A 107 -2.70 22.35 -0.63
N ARG A 108 -1.41 22.29 -0.30
CA ARG A 108 -0.51 23.46 -0.27
C ARG A 108 0.40 23.54 -1.49
N LEU A 109 0.37 22.53 -2.36
CA LEU A 109 1.21 22.50 -3.55
C LEU A 109 0.67 23.43 -4.64
N THR A 110 1.58 23.95 -5.43
CA THR A 110 1.32 24.70 -6.65
C THR A 110 2.23 24.18 -7.73
N PHE A 111 1.86 24.29 -9.01
CA PHE A 111 2.72 23.88 -10.12
C PHE A 111 2.91 25.06 -11.08
N THR A 112 4.04 25.09 -11.79
CA THR A 112 4.36 26.15 -12.76
C THR A 112 4.33 25.66 -14.20
N ARG A 113 4.63 24.37 -14.43
CA ARG A 113 4.52 23.75 -15.76
C ARG A 113 3.05 23.62 -16.14
N GLU A 114 2.67 24.16 -17.30
CA GLU A 114 1.28 24.22 -17.73
C GLU A 114 0.59 22.85 -17.73
N SER A 115 1.26 21.80 -18.21
CA SER A 115 0.74 20.43 -18.18
C SER A 115 0.41 19.95 -16.78
N HIS A 116 1.31 20.18 -15.81
CA HIS A 116 1.11 19.81 -14.41
C HIS A 116 0.01 20.65 -13.76
N VAL A 117 -0.10 21.94 -14.10
CA VAL A 117 -1.18 22.81 -13.61
C VAL A 117 -2.54 22.27 -14.04
N ARG A 118 -2.69 21.86 -15.30
CA ARG A 118 -3.94 21.28 -15.81
C ARG A 118 -4.30 19.98 -15.09
N MET A 119 -3.36 19.01 -15.04
CA MET A 119 -3.57 17.73 -14.35
C MET A 119 -3.87 17.93 -12.86
N PHE A 120 -3.15 18.82 -12.19
CA PHE A 120 -3.38 19.12 -10.78
C PHE A 120 -4.76 19.75 -10.55
N SER A 121 -5.19 20.66 -11.44
CA SER A 121 -6.53 21.26 -11.36
C SER A 121 -7.63 20.21 -11.52
N GLN A 122 -7.44 19.24 -12.43
CA GLN A 122 -8.36 18.12 -12.60
C GLN A 122 -8.42 17.24 -11.33
N ILE A 123 -7.28 16.87 -10.76
CA ILE A 123 -7.23 16.09 -9.51
C ILE A 123 -7.93 16.85 -8.36
N MET A 124 -7.69 18.15 -8.25
CA MET A 124 -8.31 18.98 -7.20
C MET A 124 -9.82 19.16 -7.38
N SER A 125 -10.35 19.00 -8.61
CA SER A 125 -11.80 19.08 -8.87
C SER A 125 -12.61 17.97 -8.18
N PHE A 126 -11.96 16.88 -7.79
CA PHE A 126 -12.59 15.75 -7.12
C PHE A 126 -12.91 15.96 -5.64
N ASN A 127 -12.52 17.10 -5.05
CA ASN A 127 -12.69 17.37 -3.61
C ASN A 127 -12.11 16.24 -2.73
N LEU A 128 -10.80 16.02 -2.86
CA LEU A 128 -10.06 14.97 -2.15
C LEU A 128 -10.36 14.89 -0.63
N PRO A 129 -10.50 16.00 0.13
CA PRO A 129 -10.88 15.92 1.53
C PRO A 129 -12.22 15.20 1.79
N GLN A 130 -13.24 15.46 0.97
CA GLN A 130 -14.53 14.78 1.09
C GLN A 130 -14.43 13.28 0.73
N GLU A 131 -13.61 12.96 -0.26
CA GLU A 131 -13.37 11.58 -0.68
C GLU A 131 -12.57 10.79 0.38
N MET A 132 -11.65 11.43 1.11
CA MET A 132 -10.97 10.84 2.27
C MET A 132 -11.98 10.38 3.32
N GLU A 133 -12.92 11.26 3.70
CA GLU A 133 -13.90 10.94 4.74
C GLU A 133 -14.87 9.85 4.29
N THR A 134 -15.27 9.86 3.01
CA THR A 134 -16.10 8.81 2.42
C THR A 134 -15.38 7.46 2.45
N LEU A 135 -14.10 7.45 2.03
CA LEU A 135 -13.26 6.26 2.07
C LEU A 135 -13.05 5.75 3.50
N ARG A 136 -12.83 6.65 4.46
CA ARG A 136 -12.67 6.31 5.89
C ARG A 136 -13.90 5.58 6.42
N SER A 137 -15.09 6.16 6.22
CA SER A 137 -16.35 5.54 6.64
C SER A 137 -16.60 4.18 5.98
N LEU A 138 -16.30 4.05 4.69
CA LEU A 138 -16.41 2.78 3.98
C LEU A 138 -15.50 1.70 4.58
N LEU A 139 -14.23 2.02 4.84
CA LEU A 139 -13.27 1.05 5.37
C LEU A 139 -13.50 0.71 6.84
N GLU A 140 -13.99 1.66 7.66
CA GLU A 140 -14.44 1.38 9.03
C GLU A 140 -15.61 0.40 9.07
N SER A 141 -16.49 0.45 8.06
CA SER A 141 -17.62 -0.49 7.91
C SER A 141 -17.24 -1.83 7.26
N THR A 142 -15.97 -2.05 6.92
CA THR A 142 -15.49 -3.24 6.22
C THR A 142 -14.66 -4.09 7.19
N PRO A 143 -15.18 -5.24 7.67
CA PRO A 143 -14.41 -6.12 8.54
C PRO A 143 -13.14 -6.59 7.85
N SER A 144 -12.00 -6.33 8.45
CA SER A 144 -10.72 -6.83 7.96
C SER A 144 -9.71 -6.93 9.10
N PRO A 145 -8.96 -8.04 9.20
CA PRO A 145 -8.00 -8.23 10.27
C PRO A 145 -6.80 -7.29 10.14
N VAL A 146 -6.35 -6.73 11.26
CA VAL A 146 -5.10 -5.98 11.28
C VAL A 146 -3.93 -6.95 11.37
N VAL A 147 -3.20 -7.07 10.27
CA VAL A 147 -2.03 -7.94 10.12
C VAL A 147 -0.79 -7.12 9.79
N PHE A 148 0.38 -7.77 9.87
CA PHE A 148 1.64 -7.18 9.42
C PHE A 148 1.70 -7.25 7.89
N CYS A 149 1.89 -6.11 7.23
CA CYS A 149 1.84 -5.99 5.77
C CYS A 149 3.10 -5.34 5.22
N HIS A 150 3.38 -5.61 3.94
CA HIS A 150 4.47 -4.98 3.20
C HIS A 150 4.13 -3.56 2.75
N ASN A 151 2.86 -3.31 2.41
CA ASN A 151 2.32 -2.02 1.95
C ASN A 151 2.95 -1.47 0.65
N ASP A 152 3.65 -2.31 -0.13
CA ASP A 152 4.13 -1.96 -1.47
C ASP A 152 4.44 -3.20 -2.34
N CYS A 153 3.47 -4.11 -2.50
CA CYS A 153 3.71 -5.36 -3.23
C CYS A 153 3.60 -5.20 -4.76
N GLN A 154 4.57 -4.51 -5.36
CA GLN A 154 4.70 -4.36 -6.83
C GLN A 154 5.54 -5.50 -7.43
N GLU A 155 5.46 -5.71 -8.75
CA GLU A 155 6.19 -6.76 -9.49
C GLU A 155 7.71 -6.75 -9.23
N GLY A 156 8.28 -5.57 -8.97
CA GLY A 156 9.69 -5.38 -8.64
C GLY A 156 10.07 -5.67 -7.19
N GLU A 157 9.09 -5.80 -6.30
CA GLU A 157 9.27 -5.95 -4.83
C GLU A 157 9.07 -7.40 -4.38
N TYR A 158 8.61 -8.33 -5.23
CA TYR A 158 8.53 -9.76 -4.87
C TYR A 158 9.90 -10.44 -4.65
N LEU A 159 10.99 -9.67 -4.77
CA LEU A 159 12.36 -10.05 -4.42
C LEU A 159 13.01 -9.10 -3.41
N LEU A 160 12.43 -7.91 -3.22
CA LEU A 160 12.96 -6.86 -2.35
C LEU A 160 11.97 -6.63 -1.22
N HIS A 161 12.39 -7.04 -0.03
CA HIS A 161 11.62 -6.88 1.19
C HIS A 161 11.73 -5.42 1.63
N VAL A 162 10.93 -4.50 1.09
CA VAL A 162 10.80 -3.14 1.67
C VAL A 162 9.47 -3.08 2.41
N VAL A 163 9.54 -3.34 3.70
CA VAL A 163 8.35 -3.50 4.53
C VAL A 163 8.07 -2.18 5.26
N HIS A 164 6.88 -1.62 5.06
CA HIS A 164 6.35 -0.57 5.91
C HIS A 164 5.27 -1.12 6.82
N ALA A 165 5.31 -0.74 8.10
CA ALA A 165 4.45 -1.30 9.13
C ALA A 165 2.94 -1.07 8.86
N ILE A 166 2.20 -2.19 8.89
CA ILE A 166 0.81 -2.32 9.35
C ILE A 166 -0.23 -1.56 8.54
N CYS A 167 -0.87 -2.29 7.60
CA CYS A 167 -2.22 -1.97 7.19
C CYS A 167 -2.98 -3.15 6.59
N VAL A 168 -4.23 -3.25 6.99
CA VAL A 168 -5.39 -4.00 6.49
C VAL A 168 -5.33 -4.52 5.03
N GLN A 169 -4.90 -5.78 4.84
CA GLN A 169 -5.23 -6.72 3.75
C GLN A 169 -5.30 -6.24 2.25
N PHE A 170 -4.37 -6.76 1.43
CA PHE A 170 -4.39 -6.89 -0.06
C PHE A 170 -4.40 -5.63 -0.97
N PHE A 171 -3.71 -4.56 -0.60
CA PHE A 171 -3.76 -3.31 -1.37
C PHE A 171 -3.14 -3.32 -2.79
N PHE A 172 -2.18 -4.20 -3.08
CA PHE A 172 -1.27 -4.01 -4.23
C PHE A 172 -1.38 -5.04 -5.34
N PHE A 173 -1.61 -6.31 -4.97
CA PHE A 173 -1.71 -7.38 -5.97
C PHE A 173 -2.90 -7.14 -6.93
N PHE A 174 -3.99 -6.58 -6.43
CA PHE A 174 -5.20 -6.34 -7.22
C PHE A 174 -5.13 -5.14 -8.15
N SER A 175 -4.28 -4.15 -7.86
CA SER A 175 -4.01 -3.07 -8.81
C SER A 175 -3.24 -3.55 -10.04
N ALA A 176 -2.42 -4.61 -9.92
CA ALA A 176 -1.70 -5.18 -11.07
C ALA A 176 -2.65 -5.82 -12.11
N PHE A 177 -3.85 -6.23 -11.71
CA PHE A 177 -4.88 -6.75 -12.61
C PHE A 177 -5.85 -5.69 -13.15
N SER A 178 -5.60 -4.41 -12.87
CA SER A 178 -6.51 -3.32 -13.27
C SER A 178 -6.74 -3.22 -14.79
N GLN A 179 -5.77 -3.69 -15.60
CA GLN A 179 -5.85 -3.66 -17.06
C GLN A 179 -6.54 -4.87 -17.71
N LEU A 180 -6.95 -5.87 -16.93
CA LEU A 180 -7.56 -7.09 -17.47
C LEU A 180 -9.07 -6.93 -17.69
N GLN A 181 -9.60 -7.75 -18.61
CA GLN A 181 -11.05 -7.92 -18.78
C GLN A 181 -11.70 -8.38 -17.47
N LEU A 182 -12.93 -7.94 -17.20
CA LEU A 182 -13.58 -8.09 -15.89
C LEU A 182 -13.68 -9.55 -15.43
N SER A 183 -14.03 -10.46 -16.34
CA SER A 183 -14.13 -11.90 -16.07
C SER A 183 -12.77 -12.54 -15.77
N GLU A 184 -11.73 -12.13 -16.49
CA GLU A 184 -10.36 -12.62 -16.30
C GLU A 184 -9.77 -12.10 -14.98
N LYS A 185 -10.00 -10.81 -14.67
CA LYS A 185 -9.61 -10.20 -13.40
C LYS A 185 -10.22 -10.94 -12.22
N GLN A 186 -11.52 -11.23 -12.28
CA GLN A 186 -12.21 -11.99 -11.23
C GLN A 186 -11.65 -13.41 -11.07
N LEU A 187 -11.39 -14.11 -12.17
CA LEU A 187 -10.84 -15.47 -12.12
C LEU A 187 -9.45 -15.50 -11.47
N LYS A 188 -8.53 -14.63 -11.90
CA LYS A 188 -7.18 -14.52 -11.32
C LYS A 188 -7.23 -14.10 -9.85
N THR A 189 -8.17 -13.23 -9.51
CA THR A 189 -8.39 -12.80 -8.12
C THR A 189 -8.85 -13.94 -7.24
N LEU A 190 -9.85 -14.70 -7.69
CA LEU A 190 -10.35 -15.85 -6.95
C LEU A 190 -9.28 -16.92 -6.78
N HIS A 191 -8.49 -17.17 -7.83
CA HIS A 191 -7.36 -18.09 -7.76
C HIS A 191 -6.36 -17.68 -6.65
N PHE A 192 -5.97 -16.41 -6.63
CA PHE A 192 -5.09 -15.86 -5.60
C PHE A 192 -5.69 -15.98 -4.20
N ILE A 193 -6.96 -15.61 -4.02
CA ILE A 193 -7.68 -15.72 -2.74
C ILE A 193 -7.70 -17.18 -2.26
N CYS A 194 -7.97 -18.13 -3.15
CA CYS A 194 -7.98 -19.56 -2.80
C CYS A 194 -6.60 -20.00 -2.28
N SER A 195 -5.53 -19.70 -3.02
CA SER A 195 -4.17 -20.05 -2.61
C SER A 195 -3.75 -19.38 -1.31
N TYR A 196 -4.17 -18.12 -1.08
CA TYR A 196 -3.92 -17.42 0.17
C TYR A 196 -4.64 -18.09 1.34
N LEU A 197 -5.94 -18.37 1.22
CA LEU A 197 -6.75 -18.92 2.30
C LEU A 197 -6.30 -20.32 2.71
N SER A 198 -5.98 -21.19 1.73
CA SER A 198 -5.43 -22.52 2.00
C SER A 198 -4.12 -22.47 2.80
N GLU A 199 -3.28 -21.45 2.58
CA GLU A 199 -2.03 -21.29 3.34
C GLU A 199 -2.24 -20.59 4.68
N TYR A 200 -3.15 -19.62 4.74
CA TYR A 200 -3.36 -18.79 5.94
C TYR A 200 -4.11 -19.54 7.05
N ASP A 201 -5.07 -20.39 6.69
CA ASP A 201 -5.87 -21.18 7.62
C ASP A 201 -5.93 -22.64 7.17
N SER A 202 -5.26 -23.53 7.90
CA SER A 202 -5.25 -24.98 7.62
C SER A 202 -6.63 -25.63 7.78
N GLY A 203 -7.59 -24.95 8.43
CA GLY A 203 -8.98 -25.36 8.51
C GLY A 203 -9.79 -25.07 7.24
N PHE A 204 -9.31 -24.18 6.36
CA PHE A 204 -10.04 -23.71 5.19
C PHE A 204 -10.48 -24.84 4.25
N GLU A 205 -9.59 -25.79 3.98
CA GLU A 205 -9.87 -26.92 3.08
C GLU A 205 -10.89 -27.91 3.66
N ASN A 206 -11.03 -27.92 4.99
CA ASN A 206 -11.98 -28.78 5.71
C ASN A 206 -13.38 -28.14 5.81
N LEU A 207 -13.53 -26.88 5.41
CA LEU A 207 -14.83 -26.21 5.38
C LEU A 207 -15.74 -26.81 4.31
N SER A 208 -17.05 -26.67 4.52
CA SER A 208 -18.03 -27.01 3.49
C SER A 208 -17.81 -26.15 2.24
N GLY A 209 -18.20 -26.65 1.06
CA GLY A 209 -18.10 -25.87 -0.18
C GLY A 209 -18.87 -24.55 -0.11
N GLU A 210 -19.99 -24.50 0.62
CA GLU A 210 -20.77 -23.28 0.85
C GLU A 210 -20.00 -22.26 1.70
N ASP A 211 -19.35 -22.70 2.78
CA ASP A 211 -18.58 -21.81 3.66
C ASP A 211 -17.31 -21.29 2.97
N GLN A 212 -16.65 -22.13 2.16
CA GLN A 212 -15.53 -21.67 1.33
C GLN A 212 -15.96 -20.57 0.34
N VAL A 213 -17.14 -20.71 -0.29
CA VAL A 213 -17.67 -19.69 -1.20
C VAL A 213 -17.95 -18.39 -0.45
N LYS A 214 -18.66 -18.45 0.68
CA LYS A 214 -18.96 -17.27 1.50
C LYS A 214 -17.69 -16.53 1.92
N LEU A 215 -16.65 -17.26 2.33
CA LEU A 215 -15.39 -16.66 2.75
C LEU A 215 -14.66 -15.97 1.58
N LYS A 216 -14.62 -16.62 0.40
CA LYS A 216 -14.05 -16.03 -0.82
C LYS A 216 -14.79 -14.77 -1.25
N GLU A 217 -16.12 -14.77 -1.17
CA GLU A 217 -16.96 -13.61 -1.50
C GLU A 217 -16.76 -12.45 -0.50
N ALA A 218 -16.70 -12.74 0.79
CA ALA A 218 -16.40 -11.73 1.80
C ALA A 218 -15.03 -11.07 1.57
N MET A 219 -14.01 -11.90 1.29
CA MET A 219 -12.66 -11.43 0.99
C MET A 219 -12.59 -10.65 -0.33
N LEU A 220 -13.38 -11.00 -1.34
CA LEU A 220 -13.54 -10.22 -2.56
C LEU A 220 -14.08 -8.81 -2.28
N VAL A 221 -15.12 -8.70 -1.43
CA VAL A 221 -15.69 -7.40 -1.05
C VAL A 221 -14.66 -6.56 -0.30
N GLU A 222 -14.00 -7.17 0.68
CA GLU A 222 -12.93 -6.55 1.47
C GLU A 222 -11.84 -5.99 0.56
N VAL A 223 -11.19 -6.84 -0.24
CA VAL A 223 -10.12 -6.48 -1.17
C VAL A 223 -10.51 -5.34 -2.09
N ASN A 224 -11.70 -5.40 -2.70
CA ASN A 224 -12.12 -4.37 -3.65
C ASN A 224 -12.38 -3.03 -2.95
N ARG A 225 -12.85 -3.01 -1.71
CA ARG A 225 -12.99 -1.75 -0.96
C ARG A 225 -11.62 -1.19 -0.59
N PHE A 226 -10.70 -2.01 -0.11
CA PHE A 226 -9.35 -1.57 0.24
C PHE A 226 -8.51 -1.12 -0.97
N ALA A 227 -8.78 -1.65 -2.17
CA ALA A 227 -8.16 -1.15 -3.40
C ALA A 227 -8.50 0.34 -3.69
N LEU A 228 -9.63 0.88 -3.21
CA LEU A 228 -9.88 2.32 -3.25
C LEU A 228 -8.83 3.10 -2.45
N ALA A 229 -8.52 2.64 -1.22
CA ALA A 229 -7.49 3.29 -0.42
C ALA A 229 -6.11 3.20 -1.07
N SER A 230 -5.78 2.09 -1.74
CA SER A 230 -4.56 2.00 -2.54
C SER A 230 -4.51 3.10 -3.61
N HIS A 231 -5.56 3.21 -4.44
CA HIS A 231 -5.61 4.24 -5.47
C HIS A 231 -5.49 5.66 -4.91
N TYR A 232 -6.23 5.96 -3.84
CA TYR A 232 -6.20 7.26 -3.20
C TYR A 232 -4.82 7.59 -2.58
N PHE A 233 -4.23 6.64 -1.85
CA PHE A 233 -2.91 6.78 -1.23
C PHE A 233 -1.83 7.10 -2.25
N TRP A 234 -1.73 6.30 -3.32
CA TRP A 234 -0.69 6.47 -4.33
C TRP A 234 -0.94 7.65 -5.26
N GLY A 235 -2.20 8.03 -5.46
CA GLY A 235 -2.56 9.29 -6.11
C GLY A 235 -1.95 10.47 -5.34
N LEU A 236 -2.21 10.55 -4.04
CA LEU A 236 -1.65 11.61 -3.19
C LEU A 236 -0.11 11.57 -3.15
N TRP A 237 0.48 10.40 -2.92
CA TRP A 237 1.93 10.22 -2.90
C TRP A 237 2.56 10.73 -4.20
N SER A 238 1.98 10.37 -5.34
CA SER A 238 2.53 10.73 -6.64
C SER A 238 2.46 12.23 -6.92
N VAL A 239 1.38 12.91 -6.51
CA VAL A 239 1.30 14.38 -6.61
C VAL A 239 2.43 15.06 -5.82
N ILE A 240 2.75 14.55 -4.62
CA ILE A 240 3.86 15.06 -3.82
C ILE A 240 5.19 14.80 -4.53
N GLN A 241 5.41 13.58 -5.01
CA GLN A 241 6.65 13.21 -5.70
C GLN A 241 6.89 14.02 -6.97
N ALA A 242 5.84 14.43 -7.69
CA ALA A 242 5.95 15.33 -8.84
C ALA A 242 6.62 16.68 -8.53
N ARG A 243 6.77 17.03 -7.24
CA ARG A 243 7.46 18.25 -6.80
C ARG A 243 8.82 18.04 -6.16
N ILE A 244 9.04 16.90 -5.52
CA ILE A 244 10.22 16.68 -4.66
C ILE A 244 11.16 15.60 -5.18
N SER A 245 10.68 14.71 -6.04
CA SER A 245 11.49 13.60 -6.54
C SER A 245 12.52 14.09 -7.55
N ALA A 246 13.74 13.57 -7.44
CA ALA A 246 14.78 13.72 -8.45
C ALA A 246 14.71 12.64 -9.54
N ILE A 247 13.87 11.62 -9.36
CA ILE A 247 13.71 10.52 -10.32
C ILE A 247 12.84 11.00 -11.47
N GLU A 248 13.31 10.78 -12.70
CA GLU A 248 12.51 11.08 -13.89
C GLU A 248 11.40 10.04 -14.06
N PHE A 249 10.19 10.42 -13.67
CA PHE A 249 8.99 9.60 -13.77
C PHE A 249 7.77 10.50 -14.00
N GLY A 250 6.78 10.00 -14.74
CA GLY A 250 5.50 10.68 -15.03
C GLY A 250 4.58 10.71 -13.82
N TYR A 251 4.99 11.37 -12.74
CA TYR A 251 4.28 11.36 -11.46
C TYR A 251 2.88 11.99 -11.54
N MET A 252 2.70 13.06 -12.33
CA MET A 252 1.37 13.68 -12.47
C MET A 252 0.43 12.79 -13.28
N GLU A 253 0.91 12.19 -14.36
CA GLU A 253 0.17 11.25 -15.19
C GLU A 253 -0.20 10.00 -14.39
N TYR A 254 0.72 9.50 -13.57
CA TYR A 254 0.44 8.40 -12.65
C TYR A 254 -0.62 8.79 -11.61
N ALA A 255 -0.51 9.98 -11.01
CA ALA A 255 -1.49 10.45 -10.03
C ALA A 255 -2.90 10.52 -10.62
N GLU A 256 -3.02 11.09 -11.82
CA GLU A 256 -4.28 11.16 -12.57
C GLU A 256 -4.85 9.76 -12.81
N ALA A 257 -4.06 8.84 -13.35
CA ALA A 257 -4.48 7.46 -13.57
C ALA A 257 -4.92 6.75 -12.28
N ARG A 258 -4.26 7.02 -11.13
CA ARG A 258 -4.65 6.47 -9.83
C ARG A 258 -6.01 7.01 -9.38
N PHE A 259 -6.26 8.31 -9.49
CA PHE A 259 -7.56 8.89 -9.10
C PHE A 259 -8.68 8.49 -10.07
N GLU A 260 -8.42 8.38 -11.36
CA GLU A 260 -9.41 7.85 -12.32
C GLU A 260 -9.80 6.41 -11.96
N ALA A 261 -8.82 5.55 -11.65
CA ALA A 261 -9.07 4.18 -11.22
C ALA A 261 -9.83 4.12 -9.88
N TYR A 262 -9.56 5.04 -8.94
CA TYR A 262 -10.34 5.19 -7.70
C TYR A 262 -11.83 5.41 -8.02
N PHE A 263 -12.17 6.40 -8.85
CA PHE A 263 -13.55 6.72 -9.16
C PHE A 263 -14.24 5.64 -9.99
N GLU A 264 -13.52 5.01 -10.92
CA GLU A 264 -14.04 3.87 -11.66
C GLU A 264 -14.40 2.71 -10.73
N GLN A 265 -13.52 2.38 -9.80
CA GLN A 265 -13.77 1.31 -8.83
C GLN A 265 -14.90 1.67 -7.86
N LYS A 266 -14.97 2.92 -7.41
CA LYS A 266 -16.04 3.42 -6.54
C LYS A 266 -17.41 3.25 -7.21
N ARG A 267 -17.53 3.65 -8.49
CA ARG A 267 -18.73 3.42 -9.31
C ARG A 267 -19.11 1.95 -9.42
N ARG A 268 -18.13 1.06 -9.64
CA ARG A 268 -18.39 -0.39 -9.74
C ARG A 268 -18.89 -1.00 -8.43
N LEU A 269 -18.44 -0.47 -7.30
CA LEU A 269 -18.85 -0.92 -5.98
C LEU A 269 -20.21 -0.33 -5.55
N GLY A 270 -20.69 0.71 -6.23
CA GLY A 270 -21.96 1.38 -5.88
C GLY A 270 -21.89 2.12 -4.54
N VAL A 271 -20.70 2.65 -4.21
CA VAL A 271 -20.40 3.39 -2.96
C VAL A 271 -19.89 4.80 -3.25
#